data_AF-A0A7X8AZK0-F1
#
_entry.id   AF-A0A7X8AZK0-F1
#
_cell.length_a   1.000
_cell.length_b   1.000
_cell.length_c   1.000
_cell.angle_alpha   90.00
_cell.angle_beta   90.00
_cell.angle_gamma   90.00
#
_symmetry.space_group_name_H-M   'P 1'
#
loop_
_entity.id
_entity.type
_entity.pdbx_description
1 polymer ?
#
loop_
_entity_poly.entity_id
_entity_poly.type
_entity_poly.pdbx_seq_one_letter_code
_entity_poly.pdbx_strand_id
1 'polypeptide(L)'
;MFEQNDWRGFRKLAFDVFNNEAESIQVTVRIDDKSTFPGYEDRYNHEYTLEPGLNTVIVPLDGLVTSGTGRRLDLKKITRLLVFVERPEKRIVLYLDYFRLS
;
A
#
# COMPACT_ATOMS: atom_id res chain seq x y z
N MET A 1 15.72 20.66 -1.58
CA MET A 1 15.90 19.21 -1.35
C MET A 1 14.50 18.62 -1.27
N PHE A 2 14.09 17.77 -2.19
CA PHE A 2 12.82 17.07 -2.06
C PHE A 2 12.97 16.08 -0.90
N GLU A 3 12.20 16.24 0.16
CA GLU A 3 12.13 15.20 1.18
C GLU A 3 11.48 13.98 0.53
N GLN A 4 12.12 12.81 0.58
CA GLN A 4 11.68 11.57 -0.10
C GLN A 4 10.26 11.09 0.31
N ASN A 5 9.65 11.77 1.28
CA ASN A 5 8.41 11.41 1.96
C ASN A 5 7.23 12.33 1.59
N ASP A 6 7.46 13.36 0.76
CA ASP A 6 6.42 14.28 0.29
C ASP A 6 5.80 13.75 -1.00
N TRP A 7 4.61 13.16 -0.87
CA TRP A 7 3.85 12.56 -1.97
C TRP A 7 2.83 13.52 -2.57
N ARG A 8 2.83 14.81 -2.16
CA ARG A 8 1.96 15.82 -2.77
C ARG A 8 2.32 16.03 -4.24
N GLY A 9 1.30 16.28 -5.07
CA GLY A 9 1.47 16.51 -6.51
C GLY A 9 1.39 15.23 -7.36
N PHE A 10 1.48 14.05 -6.74
CA PHE A 10 1.19 12.78 -7.39
C PHE A 10 -0.30 12.41 -7.22
N ARG A 11 -0.82 11.61 -8.16
CA ARG A 11 -2.22 11.16 -8.17
C ARG A 11 -2.37 9.74 -7.65
N LYS A 12 -1.34 8.91 -7.76
CA LYS A 12 -1.34 7.51 -7.34
C LYS A 12 0.03 7.01 -6.91
N LEU A 13 0.04 6.06 -5.99
CA LEU A 13 1.10 5.07 -5.82
C LEU A 13 0.75 3.86 -6.67
N ALA A 14 1.73 3.30 -7.38
CA ALA A 14 1.57 2.04 -8.11
C ALA A 14 2.81 1.17 -7.99
N PHE A 15 2.61 -0.14 -8.05
CA PHE A 15 3.69 -1.12 -8.14
C PHE A 15 3.19 -2.36 -8.88
N ASP A 16 4.11 -3.09 -9.47
CA ASP A 16 3.83 -4.34 -10.14
C ASP A 16 4.17 -5.51 -9.20
N VAL A 17 3.35 -6.55 -9.24
CA VAL A 17 3.54 -7.74 -8.41
C VAL A 17 3.21 -8.99 -9.19
N PHE A 18 4.14 -9.94 -9.20
CA PHE A 18 3.93 -11.25 -9.77
C PHE A 18 3.55 -12.23 -8.67
N ASN A 19 2.35 -12.78 -8.78
CA ASN A 19 1.85 -13.87 -7.95
C ASN A 19 2.21 -15.21 -8.61
N ASN A 20 3.12 -15.97 -7.99
CA ASN A 20 3.55 -17.27 -8.49
C ASN A 20 2.68 -18.44 -7.97
N GLU A 21 1.68 -18.17 -7.12
CA GLU A 21 0.72 -19.19 -6.70
C GLU A 21 -0.32 -19.44 -7.82
N ALA A 22 -0.92 -20.63 -7.81
CA ALA A 22 -2.01 -20.98 -8.72
C ALA A 22 -3.36 -20.36 -8.33
N GLU A 23 -3.41 -19.71 -7.16
CA GLU A 23 -4.63 -19.15 -6.55
C GLU A 23 -4.47 -17.64 -6.35
N SER A 24 -5.59 -16.92 -6.30
CA SER A 24 -5.56 -15.49 -5.98
C SER A 24 -5.14 -15.25 -4.53
N ILE A 25 -4.40 -14.17 -4.28
CA ILE A 25 -3.88 -13.82 -2.95
C ILE A 25 -4.37 -12.42 -2.58
N GLN A 26 -4.88 -12.26 -1.35
CA GLN A 26 -5.14 -10.93 -0.80
C GLN A 26 -3.84 -10.35 -0.25
N VAL A 27 -3.40 -9.23 -0.82
CA VAL A 27 -2.29 -8.44 -0.30
C VAL A 27 -2.81 -7.15 0.30
N THR A 28 -2.34 -6.82 1.50
CA THR A 28 -2.69 -5.57 2.18
C THR A 28 -1.63 -4.54 1.90
N VAL A 29 -2.06 -3.37 1.42
CA VAL A 29 -1.24 -2.16 1.36
C VAL A 29 -1.61 -1.27 2.53
N ARG A 30 -0.60 -0.93 3.33
CA ARG A 30 -0.72 0.01 4.43
C ARG A 30 0.16 1.23 4.22
N ILE A 31 -0.39 2.41 4.51
CA ILE A 31 0.32 3.69 4.44
C ILE A 31 0.10 4.44 5.76
N ASP A 32 1.18 5.00 6.31
CA ASP A 32 1.17 5.84 7.51
C ASP A 32 1.74 7.23 7.19
N ASP A 33 1.21 8.27 7.85
CA ASP A 33 1.68 9.66 7.79
C ASP A 33 2.16 10.20 9.15
N LYS A 34 2.07 9.37 10.20
CA LYS A 34 2.52 9.70 11.56
C LYS A 34 3.87 9.04 11.87
N SER A 35 4.67 9.72 12.67
CA SER A 35 5.96 9.19 13.16
C SER A 35 5.78 8.04 14.13
N THR A 36 4.70 8.02 14.91
CA THR A 36 4.29 6.88 15.74
C THR A 36 3.72 5.74 14.87
N PHE A 37 3.55 4.55 15.44
CA PHE A 37 2.87 3.43 14.77
C PHE A 37 1.37 3.49 15.09
N PRO A 38 0.52 4.01 14.19
CA PRO A 38 -0.90 4.18 14.47
C PRO A 38 -1.63 2.84 14.62
N GLY A 39 -2.72 2.88 15.38
CA GLY A 39 -3.73 1.81 15.42
C GLY A 39 -4.38 1.59 14.06
N TYR A 40 -5.18 0.53 13.95
CA TYR A 40 -5.83 0.16 12.69
C TYR A 40 -6.74 1.28 12.16
N GLU A 41 -7.42 1.97 13.05
CA GLU A 41 -8.38 3.03 12.74
C GLU A 41 -7.75 4.30 12.16
N ASP A 42 -6.46 4.55 12.42
CA ASP A 42 -5.78 5.80 12.09
C ASP A 42 -4.64 5.63 11.06
N ARG A 43 -4.70 4.55 10.28
CA ARG A 43 -3.82 4.26 9.14
C ARG A 43 -4.62 3.96 7.90
N TYR A 44 -4.04 4.15 6.72
CA TYR A 44 -4.60 3.54 5.50
C TYR A 44 -4.25 2.05 5.52
N ASN A 45 -5.23 1.18 5.31
CA ASN A 45 -5.04 -0.27 5.28
C ASN A 45 -6.11 -0.88 4.37
N HIS A 46 -5.71 -1.25 3.14
CA HIS A 46 -6.64 -1.77 2.14
C HIS A 46 -6.09 -3.03 1.48
N GLU A 47 -6.98 -3.98 1.21
CA GLU A 47 -6.67 -5.24 0.53
C GLU A 47 -6.78 -5.09 -0.99
N TYR A 48 -5.92 -5.82 -1.70
CA TYR A 48 -5.93 -5.94 -3.15
C TYR A 48 -5.82 -7.42 -3.50
N THR A 49 -6.68 -7.86 -4.40
CA THR A 49 -6.64 -9.24 -4.91
C THR A 49 -5.60 -9.33 -6.02
N LEU A 50 -4.65 -10.23 -5.86
CA LEU A 50 -3.63 -10.57 -6.84
C LEU A 50 -4.02 -11.87 -7.53
N GLU A 51 -4.38 -11.80 -8.80
CA GLU A 51 -4.61 -12.99 -9.61
C GLU A 51 -3.28 -13.72 -9.91
N PRO A 52 -3.29 -15.02 -10.25
CA PRO A 52 -2.08 -15.70 -10.70
C PRO A 52 -1.40 -14.95 -11.87
N GLY A 53 -0.08 -14.78 -11.80
CA GLY A 53 0.71 -14.04 -12.78
C GLY A 53 0.95 -12.56 -12.41
N LEU A 54 1.14 -11.72 -13.44
CA LEU A 54 1.49 -10.31 -13.27
C LEU A 54 0.25 -9.45 -12.97
N ASN A 55 0.33 -8.66 -11.89
CA ASN A 55 -0.67 -7.70 -11.48
C ASN A 55 -0.03 -6.31 -11.34
N THR A 56 -0.85 -5.27 -11.48
CA THR A 56 -0.47 -3.90 -11.10
C THR A 56 -1.41 -3.42 -10.01
N VAL A 57 -0.86 -3.14 -8.84
CA VAL A 57 -1.60 -2.54 -7.73
C VAL A 57 -1.58 -1.03 -7.88
N ILE A 58 -2.75 -0.40 -7.75
CA ILE A 58 -2.91 1.06 -7.83
C ILE A 58 -3.61 1.56 -6.58
N VAL A 59 -2.94 2.46 -5.87
CA VAL A 59 -3.50 3.20 -4.73
C VAL A 59 -3.73 4.65 -5.18
N PRO A 60 -4.98 5.08 -5.41
CA PRO A 60 -5.29 6.49 -5.62
C PRO A 60 -4.89 7.29 -4.38
N LEU A 61 -4.16 8.39 -4.56
CA LEU A 61 -3.79 9.29 -3.46
C LEU A 61 -4.85 10.38 -3.22
N ASP A 62 -5.69 10.64 -4.22
CA ASP A 62 -6.84 11.52 -4.02
C ASP A 62 -7.85 10.85 -3.09
N GLY A 63 -8.10 11.49 -1.94
CA GLY A 63 -8.99 10.93 -0.93
C GLY A 63 -8.39 9.77 -0.13
N LEU A 64 -7.06 9.64 -0.06
CA LEU A 64 -6.41 8.65 0.80
C LEU A 64 -6.77 8.90 2.28
N VAL A 65 -7.66 8.07 2.83
CA VAL A 65 -8.19 8.20 4.19
C VAL A 65 -7.82 7.00 5.06
N THR A 66 -7.81 7.22 6.36
CA THR A 66 -7.62 6.16 7.36
C THR A 66 -8.81 5.20 7.39
N SER A 67 -8.55 3.93 7.72
CA SER A 67 -9.53 2.85 7.65
C SER A 67 -10.67 2.95 8.67
N GLY A 68 -10.51 3.69 9.77
CA GLY A 68 -11.54 3.83 10.80
C GLY A 68 -11.98 5.28 11.03
N THR A 69 -11.02 6.19 11.21
CA THR A 69 -11.35 7.59 11.55
C THR A 69 -11.81 8.42 10.36
N GLY A 70 -11.60 7.94 9.11
CA GLY A 70 -11.94 8.67 7.89
C GLY A 70 -11.09 9.93 7.67
N ARG A 71 -10.04 10.13 8.47
CA ARG A 71 -9.12 11.25 8.37
C ARG A 71 -8.29 11.11 7.09
N ARG A 72 -8.10 12.21 6.36
CA ARG A 72 -7.15 12.23 5.24
C ARG A 72 -5.72 12.09 5.75
N LEU A 73 -4.92 11.27 5.08
CA LEU A 73 -3.49 11.19 5.35
C LEU A 73 -2.78 12.47 4.90
N ASP A 74 -1.82 12.95 5.68
CA ASP A 74 -0.92 14.04 5.33
C ASP A 74 0.14 13.55 4.35
N LEU A 75 -0.16 13.70 3.06
CA LEU A 75 0.74 13.32 1.97
C LEU A 75 2.08 14.08 2.00
N LYS A 76 2.20 15.17 2.75
CA LYS A 76 3.49 15.87 2.90
C LYS A 76 4.51 15.03 3.68
N LYS A 77 4.04 14.08 4.49
CA LYS A 77 4.86 13.40 5.51
C LYS A 77 4.55 11.90 5.58
N ILE A 78 4.55 11.22 4.44
CA ILE A 78 4.39 9.76 4.44
C ILE A 78 5.60 9.13 5.14
N THR A 79 5.35 8.34 6.18
CA THR A 79 6.41 7.75 7.00
C THR A 79 6.64 6.29 6.69
N ARG A 80 5.60 5.57 6.23
CA ARG A 80 5.68 4.12 5.97
C ARG A 80 4.79 3.71 4.81
N LEU A 81 5.30 2.76 4.03
CA LEU A 81 4.57 1.93 3.09
C LEU A 81 4.87 0.47 3.44
N LEU A 82 3.83 -0.31 3.75
CA LEU A 82 3.93 -1.74 4.00
C LEU A 82 3.07 -2.48 2.99
N VAL A 83 3.61 -3.58 2.47
CA VAL A 83 2.89 -4.53 1.61
C VAL A 83 3.06 -5.90 2.25
N PHE A 84 1.95 -6.53 2.67
CA PHE A 84 2.00 -7.78 3.42
C PHE A 84 0.77 -8.64 3.17
N VAL A 85 0.90 -9.95 3.40
CA VAL A 85 -0.23 -10.87 3.49
C VAL A 85 -0.53 -11.11 4.96
N GLU A 86 -1.79 -10.97 5.37
CA GLU A 86 -2.18 -11.19 6.76
C GLU A 86 -2.31 -12.69 7.05
N ARG A 87 -1.58 -13.17 8.07
CA ARG A 87 -1.67 -14.53 8.64
C ARG A 87 -1.75 -15.65 7.57
N PRO A 88 -0.79 -15.76 6.64
CA PRO A 88 -0.87 -16.76 5.58
C PRO A 88 -0.75 -18.18 6.18
N GLU A 89 -1.62 -19.10 5.75
CA GLU A 89 -1.63 -20.50 6.20
C GLU A 89 -0.44 -21.31 5.66
N LYS A 90 0.12 -20.87 4.52
CA LYS A 90 1.28 -21.44 3.84
C LYS A 90 2.30 -20.37 3.50
N ARG A 91 3.53 -20.76 3.18
CA ARG A 91 4.52 -19.83 2.63
C ARG A 91 4.03 -19.33 1.27
N ILE A 92 4.02 -18.00 1.10
CA ILE A 92 3.69 -17.32 -0.15
C ILE A 92 4.94 -16.61 -0.67
N VAL A 93 5.21 -16.73 -1.97
CA VAL A 93 6.28 -15.97 -2.64
C VAL A 93 5.68 -15.02 -3.66
N LEU A 94 5.86 -13.73 -3.42
CA LEU A 94 5.51 -12.65 -4.34
C LEU A 94 6.78 -11.96 -4.81
N TYR A 95 6.81 -11.55 -6.08
CA TYR A 95 7.88 -10.72 -6.64
C TYR A 95 7.33 -9.33 -6.88
N LEU A 96 7.89 -8.31 -6.23
CA LEU A 96 7.42 -6.93 -6.34
C LEU A 96 8.44 -6.09 -7.09
N ASP A 97 7.97 -5.25 -8.01
CA ASP A 97 8.82 -4.38 -8.82
C ASP A 97 8.10 -3.06 -9.15
N TYR A 98 8.85 -2.11 -9.72
CA TYR A 98 8.34 -0.89 -10.33
C TYR A 98 7.42 -0.02 -9.45
N PHE A 99 7.82 0.12 -8.18
CA PHE A 99 7.22 1.09 -7.25
C PHE A 99 7.42 2.52 -7.77
N ARG A 100 6.32 3.24 -7.89
CA ARG A 100 6.32 4.62 -8.42
C ARG A 100 5.18 5.46 -7.89
N LEU A 101 5.44 6.76 -7.84
CA LEU A 101 4.43 7.80 -7.69
C LEU A 101 4.22 8.46 -9.05
N SER A 102 2.96 8.70 -9.45
CA SER A 102 2.59 9.35 -10.74
C SER A 102 1.28 10.10 -10.64
#